data_AF-A0A9P8UKR8-F1
#
_entry.id   AF-A0A9P8UKR8-F1
#
_cell.length_a   1.000
_cell.length_b   1.000
_cell.length_c   1.000
_cell.angle_alpha   90.00
_cell.angle_beta   90.00
_cell.angle_gamma   90.00
#
_symmetry.space_group_name_H-M   'P 1'
#
loop_
_entity.id
_entity.type
_entity.pdbx_description
1 polymer ?
#
loop_
_entity_poly.entity_id
_entity_poly.type
_entity_poly.pdbx_seq_one_letter_code
_entity_poly.pdbx_strand_id
1 'polypeptide(L)'
;MMTQQLVRRAPRLVAVATTKIATSQARSFTSDTKLKGASNTLLVLGGLGSAFLAYEYAAGAGVAGQTKDVGANKVPDLNNLGPSDRIDYSPAITIEDVERRLNAGAFSCRDGNVRGVERYDGAELGSNAINEDASVHGKFESPLKTGDGSEWMAWGVFDGHNGWHTSKLLTKQLLPYVQQALRNIEPENGVISDAQIHEAIGSAFRNLDDALVKSAKVIIESDLPYSEKVEKLKPAQSGACALLTLYDPSSGKLHVANTGDCRAVIGYKTPDGKWKARALTKDQTGRNKDEIARLKAQFPDEPNIFLSKGRVYGMMPSRTFGDGLYKWDKELRGRLRDEYNDFRQPSDSRYPGFGDGPYLTASPVVNTIELPKSGHPCVLIQATDGLWDTMGNQNAIDLVSRWSDLQKSPQPEHETNTSVQSPEPVRFGNRAACWYSEARATYQDSNAAVHLIRNGLGGKHDEMVRGALSFTSPLSRWIRDDATVQVVFFGGRRGE
;
A
#
# COMPACT_ATOMS: atom_id res chain seq x y z
N MET A 1 -64.26 19.96 22.93
CA MET A 1 -62.88 20.50 22.76
C MET A 1 -61.95 19.30 22.71
N MET A 2 -61.10 19.01 21.73
CA MET A 2 -60.60 19.71 20.55
C MET A 2 -60.35 18.66 19.45
N THR A 3 -60.57 19.10 18.21
CA THR A 3 -60.46 18.38 16.94
C THR A 3 -59.00 18.29 16.48
N GLN A 4 -58.53 17.12 16.04
CA GLN A 4 -57.24 16.95 15.36
C GLN A 4 -57.37 17.37 13.88
N GLN A 5 -56.62 18.38 13.47
CA GLN A 5 -56.52 18.83 12.08
C GLN A 5 -55.51 17.98 11.28
N LEU A 6 -56.01 17.30 10.26
CA LEU A 6 -55.24 16.74 9.15
C LEU A 6 -54.84 17.88 8.19
N VAL A 7 -53.56 18.22 8.12
CA VAL A 7 -53.03 19.14 7.10
C VAL A 7 -52.66 18.33 5.85
N ARG A 8 -53.51 18.43 4.83
CA ARG A 8 -53.21 17.98 3.45
C ARG A 8 -52.12 18.89 2.86
N ARG A 9 -50.98 18.34 2.46
CA ARG A 9 -50.00 19.04 1.61
C ARG A 9 -50.36 18.83 0.14
N ALA A 10 -50.59 19.93 -0.58
CA ALA A 10 -50.82 19.97 -2.02
C ALA A 10 -49.54 19.62 -2.81
N PRO A 11 -49.64 19.05 -4.02
CA PRO A 11 -48.49 18.78 -4.87
C PRO A 11 -47.90 20.10 -5.43
N ARG A 12 -46.57 20.23 -5.38
CA ARG A 12 -45.84 21.32 -6.05
C ARG A 12 -45.80 21.05 -7.56
N LEU A 13 -46.38 21.95 -8.35
CA LEU A 13 -46.16 22.02 -9.79
C LEU A 13 -44.68 22.30 -10.08
N VAL A 14 -44.07 21.47 -10.92
CA VAL A 14 -42.76 21.75 -11.54
C VAL A 14 -43.02 22.52 -12.82
N ALA A 15 -42.61 23.79 -12.86
CA ALA A 15 -42.62 24.58 -14.09
C ALA A 15 -41.44 24.13 -14.97
N VAL A 16 -41.74 23.64 -16.18
CA VAL A 16 -40.74 23.37 -17.22
C VAL A 16 -40.44 24.69 -17.92
N ALA A 17 -39.23 25.23 -17.71
CA ALA A 17 -38.73 26.36 -18.50
C ALA A 17 -38.11 25.83 -19.80
N THR A 18 -38.76 26.08 -20.94
CA THR A 18 -38.20 25.83 -22.26
C THR A 18 -37.30 26.99 -22.67
N THR A 19 -35.99 26.83 -22.52
CA THR A 19 -35.01 27.78 -23.06
C THR A 19 -34.85 27.55 -24.56
N LYS A 20 -35.33 28.50 -25.38
CA LYS A 20 -35.01 28.52 -26.82
C LYS A 20 -33.55 28.92 -26.99
N ILE A 21 -32.71 27.99 -27.46
CA ILE A 21 -31.33 28.29 -27.85
C ILE A 21 -31.38 29.07 -29.17
N ALA A 22 -30.90 30.31 -29.15
CA ALA A 22 -30.68 31.10 -30.36
C ALA A 22 -29.50 30.52 -31.14
N THR A 23 -29.70 30.26 -32.43
CA THR A 23 -28.68 29.78 -33.36
C THR A 23 -27.64 30.88 -33.62
N SER A 24 -26.43 30.73 -33.04
CA SER A 24 -25.27 31.52 -33.46
C SER A 24 -24.66 30.92 -34.72
N GLN A 25 -24.56 31.71 -35.79
CA GLN A 25 -23.89 31.35 -37.04
C GLN A 25 -22.43 30.93 -36.77
N ALA A 26 -22.06 29.75 -37.26
CA ALA A 26 -20.68 29.27 -37.26
C ALA A 26 -19.84 30.12 -38.24
N ARG A 27 -18.80 30.80 -37.73
CA ARG A 27 -17.70 31.31 -38.56
C ARG A 27 -16.71 30.17 -38.76
N SER A 28 -16.55 29.73 -40.00
CA SER A 28 -15.48 28.80 -40.40
C SER A 28 -14.13 29.51 -40.36
N PHE A 29 -13.20 29.03 -39.55
CA PHE A 29 -11.77 29.30 -39.74
C PHE A 29 -11.14 28.05 -40.36
N THR A 30 -10.72 28.17 -41.62
CA THR A 30 -9.85 27.20 -42.29
C THR A 30 -8.40 27.56 -41.98
N SER A 31 -7.65 26.64 -41.38
CA SER A 31 -6.18 26.68 -41.39
C SER A 31 -5.66 25.41 -42.06
N ASP A 32 -5.29 25.55 -43.34
CA ASP A 32 -4.43 24.62 -44.04
C ASP A 32 -3.03 24.68 -43.43
N THR A 33 -2.51 23.54 -42.98
CA THR A 33 -1.05 23.32 -43.01
C THR A 33 -0.74 21.84 -43.25
N LYS A 34 -0.11 21.60 -44.41
CA LYS A 34 0.39 20.32 -44.90
C LYS A 34 1.53 19.79 -44.03
N LEU A 35 1.44 18.55 -43.56
CA LEU A 35 2.60 17.77 -43.10
C LEU A 35 3.10 16.90 -44.26
N LYS A 36 4.26 17.27 -44.81
CA LYS A 36 5.04 16.43 -45.73
C LYS A 36 5.74 15.34 -44.92
N GLY A 37 5.66 14.11 -45.43
CA GLY A 37 6.37 12.97 -44.87
C GLY A 37 7.89 13.06 -45.04
N ALA A 38 8.59 12.42 -44.11
CA ALA A 38 9.94 11.93 -44.30
C ALA A 38 10.07 10.60 -43.54
N SER A 39 10.25 9.51 -44.30
CA SER A 39 10.76 8.25 -43.78
C SER A 39 12.16 8.45 -43.24
N ASN A 40 12.47 7.84 -42.10
CA ASN A 40 13.79 7.27 -41.86
C ASN A 40 13.67 6.04 -40.97
N THR A 41 14.01 4.91 -41.57
CA THR A 41 14.22 3.61 -40.94
C THR A 41 15.38 3.72 -39.95
N LEU A 42 15.12 3.45 -38.67
CA LEU A 42 16.17 3.13 -37.70
C LEU A 42 15.81 1.79 -37.05
N LEU A 43 16.52 0.74 -37.47
CA LEU A 43 16.55 -0.55 -36.82
C LEU A 43 17.24 -0.37 -35.46
N VAL A 44 16.54 -0.65 -34.36
CA VAL A 44 17.17 -0.87 -33.05
C VAL A 44 16.80 -2.27 -32.58
N LEU A 45 17.79 -3.16 -32.61
CA LEU A 45 17.82 -4.41 -31.87
C LEU A 45 18.11 -4.07 -30.40
N GLY A 46 17.26 -4.52 -29.47
CA GLY A 46 17.65 -4.66 -28.06
C GLY A 46 16.54 -4.37 -27.04
N GLY A 47 16.22 -5.39 -26.23
CA GLY A 47 16.03 -5.19 -24.79
C GLY A 47 14.59 -5.17 -24.26
N LEU A 48 14.21 -6.27 -23.60
CA LEU A 48 13.06 -6.41 -22.71
C LEU A 48 12.92 -5.22 -21.73
N GLY A 49 11.75 -4.59 -21.68
CA GLY A 49 11.46 -3.63 -20.60
C GLY A 49 10.38 -2.59 -20.92
N SER A 50 9.19 -2.98 -21.38
CA SER A 50 8.09 -2.01 -21.59
C SER A 50 6.67 -2.57 -21.48
N ALA A 51 6.48 -3.79 -20.98
CA ALA A 51 5.15 -4.43 -20.97
C ALA A 51 4.32 -4.19 -19.68
N PHE A 52 4.81 -3.44 -18.70
CA PHE A 52 4.16 -3.34 -17.38
C PHE A 52 3.24 -2.13 -17.18
N LEU A 53 3.18 -1.18 -18.12
CA LEU A 53 2.44 0.08 -17.93
C LEU A 53 1.02 0.12 -18.53
N ALA A 54 0.58 -0.92 -19.23
CA ALA A 54 -0.73 -0.95 -19.88
C ALA A 54 -1.74 -1.95 -19.26
N TYR A 55 -1.34 -2.74 -18.26
CA TYR A 55 -2.20 -3.80 -17.71
C TYR A 55 -3.14 -3.32 -16.59
N GLU A 56 -2.82 -2.24 -15.89
CA GLU A 56 -3.60 -1.79 -14.72
C GLU A 56 -4.86 -0.98 -15.04
N TYR A 57 -5.07 -0.51 -16.27
CA TYR A 57 -6.33 0.16 -16.63
C TYR A 57 -7.46 -0.83 -17.02
N ALA A 58 -7.13 -2.12 -17.21
CA ALA A 58 -8.08 -3.15 -17.67
C ALA A 58 -8.60 -4.06 -16.56
N ALA A 59 -7.98 -4.07 -15.37
CA ALA A 59 -8.35 -4.99 -14.28
C ALA A 59 -9.42 -4.43 -13.32
N GLY A 60 -9.94 -3.22 -13.56
CA GLY A 60 -10.90 -2.51 -12.71
C GLY A 60 -12.31 -2.35 -13.28
N ALA A 61 -12.65 -3.05 -14.36
CA ALA A 61 -14.03 -3.11 -14.87
C ALA A 61 -14.22 -4.42 -15.65
N GLY A 62 -14.89 -5.38 -15.03
CA GLY A 62 -15.53 -6.50 -15.73
C GLY A 62 -16.74 -6.05 -16.54
N VAL A 63 -16.58 -4.98 -17.31
CA VAL A 63 -17.28 -4.69 -18.55
C VAL A 63 -16.18 -4.21 -19.48
N ALA A 64 -15.36 -5.16 -19.94
CA ALA A 64 -14.80 -5.03 -21.27
C ALA A 64 -16.01 -5.01 -22.21
N GLY A 65 -16.63 -3.84 -22.36
CA GLY A 65 -17.27 -3.51 -23.60
C GLY A 65 -16.17 -3.80 -24.60
N GLN A 66 -16.36 -4.85 -25.40
CA GLN A 66 -15.59 -5.00 -26.61
C GLN A 66 -15.66 -3.62 -27.26
N THR A 67 -14.57 -2.86 -27.22
CA THR A 67 -14.26 -2.00 -28.34
C THR A 67 -13.98 -3.00 -29.44
N LYS A 68 -15.07 -3.56 -30.00
CA LYS A 68 -15.10 -3.97 -31.39
C LYS A 68 -14.46 -2.81 -32.10
N ASP A 69 -13.56 -3.13 -33.00
CA ASP A 69 -12.96 -2.21 -33.92
C ASP A 69 -14.11 -1.55 -34.72
N VAL A 70 -14.77 -0.56 -34.13
CA VAL A 70 -15.78 0.27 -34.77
C VAL A 70 -14.91 1.19 -35.59
N GLY A 71 -14.61 0.75 -36.82
CA GLY A 71 -13.68 1.41 -37.73
C GLY A 71 -13.81 2.93 -37.57
N ALA A 72 -12.67 3.57 -37.27
CA ALA A 72 -12.48 4.75 -36.42
C ALA A 72 -13.26 6.06 -36.74
N ASN A 73 -14.33 6.01 -37.54
CA ASN A 73 -15.14 7.15 -37.98
C ASN A 73 -16.66 6.89 -38.00
N LYS A 74 -17.19 5.86 -37.33
CA LYS A 74 -18.65 5.65 -37.23
C LYS A 74 -19.19 5.99 -35.84
N VAL A 75 -20.25 6.82 -35.81
CA VAL A 75 -21.02 7.07 -34.59
C VAL A 75 -21.60 5.74 -34.10
N PRO A 76 -21.41 5.37 -32.81
CA PRO A 76 -21.99 4.14 -32.27
C PRO A 76 -23.51 4.12 -32.43
N ASP A 77 -24.06 3.01 -32.94
CA ASP A 77 -25.50 2.82 -33.07
C ASP A 77 -26.11 2.39 -31.74
N LEU A 78 -26.78 3.33 -31.07
CA LEU A 78 -27.44 3.12 -29.79
C LEU A 78 -28.83 2.45 -29.92
N ASN A 79 -29.34 2.22 -31.13
CA ASN A 79 -30.65 1.55 -31.31
C ASN A 79 -30.63 0.12 -30.75
N ASN A 80 -29.45 -0.50 -30.65
CA ASN A 80 -29.26 -1.83 -30.06
C ASN A 80 -29.48 -1.87 -28.54
N LEU A 81 -29.55 -0.72 -27.86
CA LEU A 81 -29.89 -0.67 -26.43
C LEU A 81 -31.37 -0.98 -26.16
N GLY A 82 -32.25 -0.72 -27.16
CA GLY A 82 -33.69 -0.93 -27.05
C GLY A 82 -34.39 -0.05 -26.00
N PRO A 83 -35.73 -0.01 -26.00
CA PRO A 83 -36.50 0.56 -24.89
C PRO A 83 -36.47 -0.38 -23.68
N SER A 84 -36.39 0.16 -22.46
CA SER A 84 -36.42 -0.65 -21.23
C SER A 84 -37.27 0.00 -20.13
N ASP A 85 -38.07 -0.81 -19.43
CA ASP A 85 -38.75 -0.51 -18.16
C ASP A 85 -38.08 -1.23 -16.96
N ARG A 86 -36.95 -1.91 -17.21
CA ARG A 86 -36.18 -2.68 -16.21
C ARG A 86 -34.75 -2.16 -16.10
N ILE A 87 -34.19 -2.25 -14.89
CA ILE A 87 -32.78 -1.96 -14.65
C ILE A 87 -32.00 -3.25 -14.83
N ASP A 88 -31.04 -3.24 -15.75
CA ASP A 88 -30.07 -4.32 -15.91
C ASP A 88 -28.88 -4.08 -14.97
N TYR A 89 -28.89 -4.75 -13.81
CA TYR A 89 -27.83 -4.63 -12.82
C TYR A 89 -26.64 -5.52 -13.21
N SER A 90 -25.43 -5.07 -12.92
CA SER A 90 -24.25 -5.92 -13.02
C SER A 90 -24.41 -7.19 -12.15
N PRO A 91 -23.96 -8.36 -12.64
CA PRO A 91 -24.04 -9.59 -11.86
C PRO A 91 -23.18 -9.50 -10.60
N ALA A 92 -23.58 -10.24 -9.57
CA ALA A 92 -22.76 -10.40 -8.36
C ALA A 92 -21.43 -11.11 -8.70
N ILE A 93 -20.34 -10.71 -8.04
CA ILE A 93 -19.02 -11.30 -8.30
C ILE A 93 -19.02 -12.80 -7.98
N THR A 94 -18.40 -13.63 -8.79
CA THR A 94 -18.33 -15.09 -8.60
C THR A 94 -17.16 -15.51 -7.70
N ILE A 95 -17.04 -16.81 -7.40
CA ILE A 95 -15.86 -17.34 -6.68
C ILE A 95 -14.61 -17.17 -7.55
N GLU A 96 -14.71 -17.39 -8.85
CA GLU A 96 -13.60 -17.17 -9.80
C GLU A 96 -13.17 -15.70 -9.83
N ASP A 97 -14.12 -14.75 -9.67
CA ASP A 97 -13.78 -13.34 -9.50
C ASP A 97 -12.99 -13.07 -8.21
N VAL A 98 -13.36 -13.73 -7.11
CA VAL A 98 -12.62 -13.63 -5.84
C VAL A 98 -11.20 -14.17 -6.01
N GLU A 99 -11.05 -15.38 -6.56
CA GLU A 99 -9.74 -15.98 -6.80
C GLU A 99 -8.88 -15.09 -7.69
N ARG A 100 -9.44 -14.57 -8.79
CA ARG A 100 -8.71 -13.68 -9.69
C ARG A 100 -8.27 -12.40 -9.00
N ARG A 101 -9.13 -11.75 -8.21
CA ARG A 101 -8.82 -10.48 -7.53
C ARG A 101 -7.76 -10.66 -6.45
N LEU A 102 -7.89 -11.70 -5.63
CA LEU A 102 -6.93 -11.97 -4.56
C LEU A 102 -5.54 -12.38 -5.08
N ASN A 103 -5.49 -13.02 -6.26
CA ASN A 103 -4.24 -13.45 -6.87
C ASN A 103 -3.67 -12.47 -7.90
N ALA A 104 -4.34 -11.36 -8.21
CA ALA A 104 -3.94 -10.44 -9.29
C ALA A 104 -2.52 -9.85 -9.09
N GLY A 105 -2.17 -9.51 -7.85
CA GLY A 105 -0.85 -9.02 -7.45
C GLY A 105 0.01 -10.05 -6.71
N ALA A 106 -0.35 -11.34 -6.77
CA ALA A 106 0.34 -12.38 -6.00
C ALA A 106 1.59 -12.90 -6.72
N PHE A 107 2.64 -13.16 -5.95
CA PHE A 107 3.88 -13.78 -6.42
C PHE A 107 4.45 -14.75 -5.39
N SER A 108 5.20 -15.75 -5.87
CA SER A 108 5.92 -16.71 -5.04
C SER A 108 7.33 -16.90 -5.58
N CYS A 109 8.33 -16.73 -4.72
CA CYS A 109 9.73 -16.92 -5.02
C CYS A 109 10.25 -18.12 -4.23
N ARG A 110 10.56 -19.21 -4.94
CA ARG A 110 11.07 -20.47 -4.35
C ARG A 110 12.54 -20.73 -4.68
N ASP A 111 13.12 -19.91 -5.54
CA ASP A 111 14.49 -20.05 -6.05
C ASP A 111 15.43 -19.02 -5.41
N GLY A 112 15.45 -19.03 -4.08
CA GLY A 112 16.35 -18.18 -3.32
C GLY A 112 17.72 -18.83 -3.21
N ASN A 113 18.60 -18.63 -4.19
CA ASN A 113 20.03 -18.98 -4.09
C ASN A 113 20.77 -18.24 -2.94
N VAL A 114 20.04 -17.54 -2.07
CA VAL A 114 20.55 -16.89 -0.86
C VAL A 114 20.39 -17.85 0.32
N ARG A 115 21.52 -18.23 0.90
CA ARG A 115 21.62 -19.13 2.05
C ARG A 115 20.68 -18.69 3.19
N GLY A 116 19.82 -19.60 3.64
CA GLY A 116 18.92 -19.39 4.79
C GLY A 116 17.50 -18.97 4.45
N VAL A 117 17.21 -18.64 3.19
CA VAL A 117 15.86 -18.30 2.70
C VAL A 117 15.32 -19.46 1.87
N GLU A 118 14.26 -20.12 2.32
CA GLU A 118 13.67 -21.25 1.59
C GLU A 118 12.75 -20.78 0.47
N ARG A 119 11.88 -19.82 0.80
CA ARG A 119 10.86 -19.27 -0.10
C ARG A 119 10.30 -17.99 0.51
N TYR A 120 9.71 -17.15 -0.33
CA TYR A 120 8.84 -16.09 0.13
C TYR A 120 7.69 -15.85 -0.84
N ASP A 121 6.56 -15.43 -0.30
CA ASP A 121 5.33 -15.16 -1.03
C ASP A 121 4.92 -13.71 -0.78
N GLY A 122 4.33 -13.05 -1.78
CA GLY A 122 3.72 -11.74 -1.62
C GLY A 122 2.38 -11.62 -2.34
N ALA A 123 1.57 -10.67 -1.89
CA ALA A 123 0.27 -10.34 -2.48
C ALA A 123 -0.11 -8.89 -2.16
N GLU A 124 -0.84 -8.28 -3.09
CA GLU A 124 -1.35 -6.91 -2.99
C GLU A 124 -2.86 -6.92 -3.34
N LEU A 125 -3.68 -6.25 -2.54
CA LEU A 125 -5.10 -6.07 -2.76
C LEU A 125 -5.50 -4.60 -2.60
N GLY A 126 -5.89 -3.97 -3.71
CA GLY A 126 -6.38 -2.60 -3.71
C GLY A 126 -7.79 -2.44 -3.12
N SER A 127 -7.94 -1.41 -2.30
CA SER A 127 -9.17 -0.74 -1.88
C SER A 127 -9.35 0.59 -2.61
N ASN A 128 -8.29 1.38 -2.80
CA ASN A 128 -8.33 2.62 -3.55
C ASN A 128 -8.48 2.39 -5.06
N ALA A 129 -8.82 3.45 -5.82
CA ALA A 129 -9.00 3.32 -7.28
C ALA A 129 -7.69 2.97 -7.98
N ILE A 130 -6.60 3.55 -7.48
CA ILE A 130 -5.22 3.11 -7.70
C ILE A 130 -4.74 2.67 -6.32
N ASN A 131 -4.16 1.47 -6.21
CA ASN A 131 -3.58 0.99 -4.96
C ASN A 131 -2.50 1.99 -4.50
N GLU A 132 -2.62 2.49 -3.29
CA GLU A 132 -1.64 3.40 -2.70
C GLU A 132 -0.51 2.64 -2.02
N ASP A 133 -0.72 1.37 -1.66
CA ASP A 133 0.35 0.49 -1.23
C ASP A 133 1.32 0.16 -2.38
N ALA A 134 2.57 -0.15 -2.02
CA ALA A 134 3.54 -0.73 -2.93
C ALA A 134 4.50 -1.67 -2.18
N SER A 135 5.15 -2.58 -2.90
CA SER A 135 6.19 -3.44 -2.33
C SER A 135 7.44 -3.54 -3.19
N VAL A 136 8.54 -3.99 -2.57
CA VAL A 136 9.78 -4.37 -3.24
C VAL A 136 10.33 -5.63 -2.59
N HIS A 137 10.99 -6.47 -3.38
CA HIS A 137 11.71 -7.64 -2.89
C HIS A 137 12.84 -7.98 -3.86
N GLY A 138 13.91 -8.58 -3.36
CA GLY A 138 15.00 -9.04 -4.23
C GLY A 138 16.30 -9.26 -3.50
N LYS A 139 17.27 -9.82 -4.24
CA LYS A 139 18.64 -9.99 -3.79
C LYS A 139 19.54 -8.88 -4.30
N PHE A 140 20.61 -8.59 -3.56
CA PHE A 140 21.63 -7.63 -3.95
C PHE A 140 22.98 -8.00 -3.32
N GLU A 141 24.08 -7.61 -3.94
CA GLU A 141 25.42 -7.83 -3.37
C GLU A 141 25.54 -7.19 -1.98
N SER A 142 26.21 -7.87 -1.04
CA SER A 142 26.48 -7.34 0.29
C SER A 142 27.04 -5.91 0.18
N PRO A 143 26.38 -4.93 0.82
CA PRO A 143 26.80 -3.54 0.70
C PRO A 143 27.96 -3.21 1.65
N LEU A 144 28.37 -4.14 2.51
CA LEU A 144 29.41 -3.90 3.50
C LEU A 144 30.81 -4.12 2.90
N LYS A 145 31.77 -3.24 3.23
CA LYS A 145 33.18 -3.42 2.82
C LYS A 145 33.82 -4.68 3.40
N THR A 146 33.30 -5.17 4.52
CA THR A 146 33.71 -6.43 5.17
C THR A 146 32.92 -7.64 4.66
N GLY A 147 32.10 -7.47 3.62
CA GLY A 147 31.27 -8.53 3.05
C GLY A 147 32.12 -9.64 2.43
N ASP A 148 31.61 -10.86 2.48
CA ASP A 148 32.22 -12.07 1.92
C ASP A 148 31.81 -12.31 0.44
N GLY A 149 31.22 -11.30 -0.21
CA GLY A 149 30.64 -11.44 -1.56
C GLY A 149 29.27 -12.11 -1.56
N SER A 150 28.67 -12.40 -0.40
CA SER A 150 27.31 -12.95 -0.33
C SER A 150 26.27 -11.97 -0.87
N GLU A 151 25.19 -12.54 -1.41
CA GLU A 151 24.01 -11.79 -1.81
C GLU A 151 23.07 -11.64 -0.59
N TRP A 152 22.80 -10.41 -0.19
CA TRP A 152 21.79 -10.07 0.80
C TRP A 152 20.39 -10.13 0.20
N MET A 153 19.36 -10.34 1.02
CA MET A 153 17.96 -10.19 0.62
C MET A 153 17.35 -8.92 1.20
N ALA A 154 16.52 -8.25 0.40
CA ALA A 154 15.67 -7.16 0.84
C ALA A 154 14.19 -7.49 0.59
N TRP A 155 13.36 -7.08 1.53
CA TRP A 155 11.90 -7.07 1.41
C TRP A 155 11.39 -5.80 2.04
N GLY A 156 10.46 -5.11 1.35
CA GLY A 156 9.84 -3.92 1.87
C GLY A 156 8.40 -3.76 1.43
N VAL A 157 7.61 -3.16 2.32
CA VAL A 157 6.22 -2.78 2.10
C VAL A 157 6.04 -1.31 2.45
N PHE A 158 5.31 -0.59 1.61
CA PHE A 158 5.11 0.85 1.66
C PHE A 158 3.62 1.13 1.60
N ASP A 159 3.07 1.70 2.67
CA ASP A 159 1.65 2.07 2.76
C ASP A 159 1.53 3.53 2.33
N GLY A 160 0.93 3.78 1.18
CA GLY A 160 0.80 5.13 0.63
C GLY A 160 -0.50 5.78 1.04
N HIS A 161 -0.49 7.10 1.15
CA HIS A 161 -1.70 7.88 1.38
C HIS A 161 -1.59 9.25 0.72
N ASN A 162 -2.75 9.85 0.46
CA ASN A 162 -2.83 11.11 -0.28
C ASN A 162 -2.26 10.99 -1.71
N GLY A 163 -2.31 9.79 -2.29
CA GLY A 163 -1.70 9.41 -3.56
C GLY A 163 -0.65 8.30 -3.41
N TRP A 164 -0.45 7.55 -4.49
CA TRP A 164 0.50 6.42 -4.58
C TRP A 164 1.95 6.85 -4.91
N HIS A 165 2.20 8.15 -5.09
CA HIS A 165 3.46 8.62 -5.69
C HIS A 165 4.67 8.38 -4.79
N THR A 166 4.52 8.61 -3.48
CA THR A 166 5.60 8.39 -2.50
C THR A 166 5.92 6.90 -2.36
N SER A 167 4.91 6.05 -2.11
CA SER A 167 5.09 4.59 -1.96
C SER A 167 5.73 4.00 -3.22
N LYS A 168 5.28 4.40 -4.42
CA LYS A 168 5.89 3.94 -5.68
C LYS A 168 7.32 4.43 -5.87
N LEU A 169 7.64 5.67 -5.46
CA LEU A 169 9.02 6.16 -5.51
C LEU A 169 9.94 5.35 -4.60
N LEU A 170 9.47 4.98 -3.41
CA LEU A 170 10.26 4.19 -2.44
C LEU A 170 10.66 2.82 -2.99
N THR A 171 9.82 2.18 -3.81
CA THR A 171 10.16 0.91 -4.48
C THR A 171 11.43 0.99 -5.34
N LYS A 172 11.80 2.20 -5.79
CA LYS A 172 12.94 2.42 -6.69
C LYS A 172 14.12 3.09 -6.01
N GLN A 173 13.87 3.95 -5.00
CA GLN A 173 14.89 4.86 -4.47
C GLN A 173 15.38 4.47 -3.07
N LEU A 174 14.54 3.85 -2.24
CA LEU A 174 14.89 3.61 -0.83
C LEU A 174 16.08 2.65 -0.70
N LEU A 175 16.00 1.48 -1.36
CA LEU A 175 17.07 0.48 -1.26
C LEU A 175 18.42 1.00 -1.81
N PRO A 176 18.49 1.69 -2.97
CA PRO A 176 19.74 2.33 -3.42
C PRO A 176 20.34 3.32 -2.42
N TYR A 177 19.53 4.18 -1.79
CA TYR A 177 20.02 5.10 -0.75
C TYR A 177 20.59 4.33 0.44
N VAL A 178 19.91 3.26 0.88
CA VAL A 178 20.37 2.41 1.98
C VAL A 178 21.66 1.68 1.61
N GLN A 179 21.75 1.09 0.42
CA GLN A 179 22.97 0.44 -0.07
C GLN A 179 24.15 1.40 -0.10
N GLN A 180 23.95 2.63 -0.59
CA GLN A 180 25.01 3.63 -0.61
C GLN A 180 25.46 4.02 0.80
N ALA A 181 24.54 4.21 1.74
CA ALA A 181 24.89 4.53 3.12
C ALA A 181 25.66 3.38 3.80
N LEU A 182 25.24 2.13 3.57
CA LEU A 182 25.93 0.94 4.10
C LEU A 182 27.34 0.76 3.51
N ARG A 183 27.54 1.04 2.21
CA ARG A 183 28.85 1.02 1.54
C ARG A 183 29.82 2.07 2.08
N ASN A 184 29.27 3.18 2.60
CA ASN A 184 30.05 4.27 3.16
C ASN A 184 30.43 4.06 4.63
N ILE A 185 30.01 2.96 5.26
CA ILE A 185 30.44 2.63 6.62
C ILE A 185 31.94 2.33 6.59
N GLU A 186 32.69 3.03 7.44
CA GLU A 186 34.08 2.69 7.74
C GLU A 186 34.13 1.70 8.91
N PRO A 187 34.72 0.50 8.74
CA PRO A 187 34.84 -0.47 9.82
C PRO A 187 35.73 0.05 10.95
N GLU A 188 35.30 -0.14 12.19
CA GLU A 188 36.13 0.14 13.37
C GLU A 188 36.84 -1.14 13.80
N ASN A 189 38.17 -1.13 13.81
CA ASN A 189 38.98 -2.33 14.07
C ASN A 189 38.63 -3.54 13.16
N GLY A 190 38.22 -3.26 11.91
CA GLY A 190 37.83 -4.29 10.94
C GLY A 190 36.42 -4.87 11.15
N VAL A 191 35.63 -4.33 12.08
CA VAL A 191 34.28 -4.81 12.38
C VAL A 191 33.27 -3.67 12.15
N ILE A 192 32.12 -4.01 11.57
CA ILE A 192 30.97 -3.11 11.45
C ILE A 192 29.96 -3.51 12.53
N SER A 193 29.66 -2.58 13.42
CA SER A 193 28.69 -2.79 14.50
C SER A 193 27.25 -2.60 14.03
N ASP A 194 26.29 -3.18 14.77
CA ASP A 194 24.86 -2.98 14.48
C ASP A 194 24.47 -1.50 14.61
N ALA A 195 25.10 -0.74 15.51
CA ALA A 195 24.86 0.69 15.66
C ALA A 195 25.25 1.49 14.40
N GLN A 196 26.39 1.15 13.77
CA GLN A 196 26.80 1.77 12.50
C GLN A 196 25.83 1.43 11.37
N ILE A 197 25.33 0.19 11.32
CA ILE A 197 24.30 -0.23 10.35
C ILE A 197 22.99 0.53 10.59
N HIS A 198 22.56 0.67 11.84
CA HIS A 198 21.34 1.39 12.21
C HIS A 198 21.43 2.86 11.80
N GLU A 199 22.55 3.52 12.08
CA GLU A 199 22.76 4.91 11.68
C GLU A 199 22.83 5.07 10.17
N ALA A 200 23.50 4.17 9.45
CA ALA A 200 23.54 4.19 7.99
C ALA A 200 22.13 4.06 7.39
N ILE A 201 21.33 3.10 7.84
CA ILE A 201 19.93 2.95 7.40
C ILE A 201 19.11 4.20 7.77
N GLY A 202 19.22 4.68 9.01
CA GLY A 202 18.50 5.87 9.47
C GLY A 202 18.87 7.15 8.71
N SER A 203 20.15 7.31 8.35
CA SER A 203 20.62 8.41 7.51
C SER A 203 20.08 8.31 6.09
N ALA A 204 20.05 7.11 5.49
CA ALA A 204 19.52 6.91 4.14
C ALA A 204 18.04 7.30 4.03
N PHE A 205 17.23 6.90 5.01
CA PHE A 205 15.81 7.27 5.08
C PHE A 205 15.64 8.79 5.19
N ARG A 206 16.35 9.44 6.13
CA ARG A 206 16.31 10.91 6.30
C ARG A 206 16.78 11.65 5.05
N ASN A 207 17.87 11.21 4.42
CA ASN A 207 18.44 11.85 3.25
C ASN A 207 17.51 11.76 2.03
N LEU A 208 16.87 10.61 1.81
CA LEU A 208 15.88 10.48 0.75
C LEU A 208 14.67 11.39 1.00
N ASP A 209 14.12 11.39 2.22
CA ASP A 209 12.98 12.25 2.56
C ASP A 209 13.32 13.74 2.45
N ASP A 210 14.51 14.15 2.92
CA ASP A 210 15.01 15.51 2.76
C ASP A 210 15.12 15.89 1.27
N ALA A 211 15.61 14.99 0.41
CA ALA A 211 15.69 15.22 -1.02
C ALA A 211 14.30 15.42 -1.66
N LEU A 212 13.25 14.78 -1.14
CA LEU A 212 11.87 14.97 -1.59
C LEU A 212 11.27 16.27 -1.03
N VAL A 213 11.30 16.43 0.29
CA VAL A 213 10.57 17.49 1.01
C VAL A 213 11.26 18.85 0.84
N LYS A 214 12.59 18.92 0.98
CA LYS A 214 13.31 20.20 0.89
C LYS A 214 13.45 20.70 -0.54
N SER A 215 13.40 19.81 -1.54
CA SER A 215 13.46 20.22 -2.94
C SER A 215 12.20 20.95 -3.42
N ALA A 216 11.07 20.84 -2.71
CA ALA A 216 9.82 21.51 -3.09
C ALA A 216 9.99 23.02 -3.30
N LYS A 217 10.71 23.71 -2.40
CA LYS A 217 11.00 25.15 -2.54
C LYS A 217 11.82 25.45 -3.79
N VAL A 218 12.87 24.66 -4.03
CA VAL A 218 13.73 24.80 -5.21
C VAL A 218 12.95 24.54 -6.50
N ILE A 219 12.05 23.55 -6.49
CA ILE A 219 11.21 23.20 -7.65
C ILE A 219 10.29 24.36 -8.00
N ILE A 220 9.56 24.94 -7.04
CA ILE A 220 8.62 26.03 -7.33
C ILE A 220 9.33 27.30 -7.79
N GLU A 221 10.54 27.56 -7.31
CA GLU A 221 11.39 28.71 -7.68
C GLU A 221 12.19 28.51 -8.98
N SER A 222 12.25 27.28 -9.52
CA SER A 222 13.00 26.98 -10.75
C SER A 222 12.32 27.49 -12.03
N ASP A 223 13.06 27.49 -13.14
CA ASP A 223 12.54 27.82 -14.48
C ASP A 223 11.88 26.62 -15.20
N LEU A 224 11.65 25.50 -14.50
CA LEU A 224 11.03 24.32 -15.10
C LEU A 224 9.60 24.60 -15.59
N PRO A 225 9.13 23.93 -16.65
CA PRO A 225 7.73 23.99 -17.06
C PRO A 225 6.78 23.60 -15.91
N TYR A 226 5.62 24.24 -15.83
CA TYR A 226 4.65 24.01 -14.74
C TYR A 226 4.28 22.53 -14.56
N SER A 227 4.03 21.82 -15.67
CA SER A 227 3.70 20.38 -15.62
C SER A 227 4.84 19.55 -15.02
N GLU A 228 6.10 19.89 -15.30
CA GLU A 228 7.25 19.21 -14.73
C GLU A 228 7.40 19.50 -13.23
N LYS A 229 7.14 20.74 -12.80
CA LYS A 229 7.10 21.09 -11.37
C LYS A 229 6.04 20.27 -10.64
N VAL A 230 4.83 20.18 -11.19
CA VAL A 230 3.74 19.36 -10.63
C VAL A 230 4.16 17.90 -10.47
N GLU A 231 4.73 17.28 -11.51
CA GLU A 231 5.18 15.89 -11.42
C GLU A 231 6.27 15.68 -10.37
N LYS A 232 7.22 16.61 -10.24
CA LYS A 232 8.31 16.53 -9.25
C LYS A 232 7.84 16.77 -7.81
N LEU A 233 6.76 17.51 -7.60
CA LEU A 233 6.21 17.79 -6.27
C LEU A 233 5.42 16.60 -5.70
N LYS A 234 4.77 15.80 -6.56
CA LYS A 234 3.87 14.71 -6.14
C LYS A 234 4.41 13.81 -5.02
N PRO A 235 5.66 13.29 -5.04
CA PRO A 235 6.15 12.43 -3.96
C PRO A 235 6.37 13.15 -2.63
N ALA A 236 6.56 14.47 -2.65
CA ALA A 236 6.65 15.28 -1.43
C ALA A 236 5.25 15.66 -0.90
N GLN A 237 4.26 15.77 -1.79
CA GLN A 237 2.87 16.10 -1.47
C GLN A 237 2.11 14.90 -0.90
N SER A 238 2.23 13.72 -1.52
CA SER A 238 1.73 12.47 -0.97
C SER A 238 2.63 11.94 0.15
N GLY A 239 2.17 10.94 0.90
CA GLY A 239 2.92 10.33 1.99
C GLY A 239 3.04 8.83 1.83
N ALA A 240 4.01 8.25 2.53
CA ALA A 240 4.04 6.80 2.71
C ALA A 240 4.71 6.37 4.02
N CYS A 241 4.15 5.36 4.67
CA CYS A 241 4.87 4.53 5.61
C CYS A 241 5.87 3.63 4.87
N ALA A 242 6.91 3.19 5.55
CA ALA A 242 7.95 2.34 4.98
C ALA A 242 8.47 1.35 6.02
N LEU A 243 8.33 0.08 5.69
CA LEU A 243 8.95 -1.03 6.40
C LEU A 243 9.92 -1.73 5.46
N LEU A 244 11.20 -1.72 5.82
CA LEU A 244 12.26 -2.37 5.05
C LEU A 244 12.99 -3.38 5.93
N THR A 245 13.19 -4.58 5.41
CA THR A 245 13.95 -5.64 6.05
C THR A 245 15.11 -6.07 5.16
N LEU A 246 16.30 -6.20 5.75
CA LEU A 246 17.53 -6.62 5.09
C LEU A 246 18.07 -7.85 5.80
N TYR A 247 18.28 -8.93 5.07
CA TYR A 247 18.85 -10.17 5.59
C TYR A 247 20.27 -10.36 5.08
N ASP A 248 21.19 -10.42 6.04
CA ASP A 248 22.58 -10.77 5.81
C ASP A 248 22.76 -12.28 6.04
N PRO A 249 22.93 -13.08 4.97
CA PRO A 249 23.10 -14.51 5.12
C PRO A 249 24.41 -14.87 5.80
N SER A 250 25.45 -14.03 5.75
CA SER A 250 26.78 -14.32 6.28
C SER A 250 26.75 -14.38 7.82
N SER A 251 26.13 -13.39 8.45
CA SER A 251 25.93 -13.30 9.89
C SER A 251 24.62 -13.93 10.38
N GLY A 252 23.67 -14.20 9.49
CA GLY A 252 22.32 -14.65 9.85
C GLY A 252 21.47 -13.56 10.50
N LYS A 253 21.87 -12.28 10.37
CA LYS A 253 21.16 -11.14 10.95
C LYS A 253 20.08 -10.62 10.01
N LEU A 254 18.96 -10.21 10.61
CA LEU A 254 17.88 -9.49 9.97
C LEU A 254 17.79 -8.08 10.56
N HIS A 255 18.06 -7.08 9.73
CA HIS A 255 17.88 -5.66 10.06
C HIS A 255 16.50 -5.21 9.62
N VAL A 256 15.73 -4.59 10.51
CA VAL A 256 14.34 -4.19 10.28
C VAL A 256 14.20 -2.71 10.60
N ALA A 257 13.86 -1.90 9.60
CA ALA A 257 13.69 -0.47 9.71
C ALA A 257 12.23 -0.08 9.45
N ASN A 258 11.58 0.55 10.43
CA ASN A 258 10.18 0.95 10.35
C ASN A 258 9.99 2.46 10.49
N THR A 259 9.24 3.03 9.55
CA THR A 259 8.77 4.41 9.51
C THR A 259 7.27 4.38 9.24
N GLY A 260 6.44 4.49 10.27
CA GLY A 260 4.99 4.44 10.19
C GLY A 260 4.37 3.22 10.89
N ASP A 261 3.20 2.81 10.42
CA ASP A 261 2.32 1.79 11.02
C ASP A 261 2.23 0.47 10.22
N CYS A 262 3.05 0.31 9.18
CA CYS A 262 3.42 -1.03 8.72
C CYS A 262 4.06 -1.85 9.86
N ARG A 263 3.90 -3.17 9.83
CA ARG A 263 4.43 -4.05 10.90
C ARG A 263 5.13 -5.29 10.36
N ALA A 264 6.30 -5.58 10.96
CA ALA A 264 7.01 -6.85 10.80
C ALA A 264 6.82 -7.72 12.04
N VAL A 265 6.44 -8.97 11.83
CA VAL A 265 6.22 -9.99 12.87
C VAL A 265 7.00 -11.23 12.48
N ILE A 266 7.77 -11.77 13.41
CA ILE A 266 8.45 -13.05 13.22
C ILE A 266 7.78 -14.12 14.08
N GLY A 267 7.60 -15.31 13.50
CA GLY A 267 7.20 -16.53 14.18
C GLY A 267 8.41 -17.43 14.39
N TYR A 268 8.53 -17.98 15.59
CA TYR A 268 9.47 -19.05 15.89
C TYR A 268 8.73 -20.27 16.39
N LYS A 269 9.18 -21.44 15.94
CA LYS A 269 8.74 -22.71 16.53
C LYS A 269 9.47 -22.94 17.85
N THR A 270 8.74 -22.98 18.95
CA THR A 270 9.27 -23.25 20.29
C THR A 270 9.61 -24.75 20.45
N PRO A 271 10.42 -25.13 21.45
CA PRO A 271 10.82 -26.54 21.65
C PRO A 271 9.64 -27.51 21.88
N ASP A 272 8.51 -27.02 22.39
CA ASP A 272 7.26 -27.78 22.55
C ASP A 272 6.45 -27.90 21.24
N GLY A 273 7.00 -27.44 20.11
CA GLY A 273 6.40 -27.55 18.78
C GLY A 273 5.37 -26.47 18.45
N LYS A 274 5.07 -25.55 19.37
CA LYS A 274 4.14 -24.44 19.14
C LYS A 274 4.80 -23.28 18.41
N TRP A 275 4.01 -22.42 17.78
CA TRP A 275 4.52 -21.19 17.17
C TRP A 275 4.28 -20.01 18.10
N LYS A 276 5.29 -19.14 18.22
CA LYS A 276 5.19 -17.89 18.99
C LYS A 276 5.51 -16.71 18.10
N ALA A 277 4.56 -15.80 17.98
CA ALA A 277 4.72 -14.54 17.29
C ALA A 277 5.46 -13.52 18.16
N ARG A 278 6.35 -12.75 17.53
CA ARG A 278 7.03 -11.60 18.13
C ARG A 278 7.05 -10.46 17.12
N ALA A 279 6.44 -9.33 17.47
CA ALA A 279 6.58 -8.11 16.68
C ALA A 279 8.05 -7.65 16.68
N LEU A 280 8.59 -7.35 15.51
CA LEU A 280 9.93 -6.78 15.33
C LEU A 280 9.91 -5.25 15.33
N THR A 281 8.74 -4.68 15.06
CA THR A 281 8.47 -3.24 15.00
C THR A 281 7.31 -2.89 15.93
N LYS A 282 7.24 -1.61 16.30
CA LYS A 282 6.06 -1.03 16.94
C LYS A 282 5.47 -0.01 15.99
N ASP A 283 4.16 -0.05 15.77
CA ASP A 283 3.47 0.92 14.94
C ASP A 283 3.71 2.33 15.50
N GLN A 284 4.07 3.26 14.61
CA GLN A 284 4.44 4.62 15.00
C GLN A 284 3.26 5.55 14.78
N THR A 285 2.26 5.46 15.64
CA THR A 285 1.06 6.33 15.62
C THR A 285 0.97 7.15 16.90
N GLY A 286 -0.01 8.06 16.99
CA GLY A 286 -0.34 8.76 18.23
C GLY A 286 -0.94 7.88 19.34
N ARG A 287 -0.96 6.55 19.17
CA ARG A 287 -1.28 5.58 20.23
C ARG A 287 -0.03 4.98 20.88
N ASN A 288 1.13 5.13 20.23
CA ASN A 288 2.39 4.61 20.73
C ASN A 288 2.98 5.57 21.77
N LYS A 289 3.19 5.09 23.00
CA LYS A 289 3.71 5.90 24.10
C LYS A 289 5.09 6.50 23.81
N ASP A 290 5.92 5.79 23.06
CA ASP A 290 7.27 6.24 22.69
C ASP A 290 7.18 7.43 21.70
N GLU A 291 6.26 7.37 20.73
CA GLU A 291 6.03 8.47 19.78
C GLU A 291 5.33 9.67 20.42
N ILE A 292 4.39 9.42 21.35
CA ILE A 292 3.78 10.49 22.16
C ILE A 292 4.84 11.21 22.98
N ALA A 293 5.74 10.48 23.64
CA ALA A 293 6.82 11.07 24.42
C ALA A 293 7.78 11.86 23.52
N ARG A 294 8.17 11.31 22.35
CA ARG A 294 9.02 11.99 21.37
C ARG A 294 8.43 13.32 20.92
N LEU A 295 7.16 13.33 20.49
CA LEU A 295 6.52 14.54 19.97
C LEU A 295 6.24 15.57 21.08
N LYS A 296 5.89 15.14 22.30
CA LYS A 296 5.77 16.06 23.45
C LYS A 296 7.10 16.69 23.84
N ALA A 297 8.21 15.95 23.73
CA ALA A 297 9.53 16.50 23.98
C ALA A 297 9.95 17.50 22.89
N GLN A 298 9.57 17.24 21.64
CA GLN A 298 9.86 18.13 20.50
C GLN A 298 8.99 19.40 20.52
N PHE A 299 7.73 19.29 20.95
CA PHE A 299 6.74 20.37 20.96
C PHE A 299 6.04 20.48 22.33
N PRO A 300 6.76 20.92 23.38
CA PRO A 300 6.21 20.99 24.73
C PRO A 300 5.05 21.98 24.86
N ASP A 301 5.01 23.00 24.01
CA ASP A 301 4.01 24.08 24.02
C ASP A 301 2.81 23.80 23.09
N GLU A 302 2.75 22.63 22.45
CA GLU A 302 1.67 22.23 21.55
C GLU A 302 0.86 21.03 22.10
N PRO A 303 -0.02 21.25 23.09
CA PRO A 303 -0.76 20.14 23.73
C PRO A 303 -1.77 19.46 22.79
N ASN A 304 -2.09 20.10 21.66
CA ASN A 304 -3.20 19.70 20.78
C ASN A 304 -2.81 18.69 19.70
N ILE A 305 -1.52 18.36 19.56
CA ILE A 305 -0.99 17.42 18.55
C ILE A 305 -1.81 16.12 18.48
N PHE A 306 -2.26 15.61 19.64
CA PHE A 306 -2.91 14.30 19.76
C PHE A 306 -4.43 14.35 20.05
N LEU A 307 -5.10 15.50 19.85
CA LEU A 307 -6.56 15.59 20.08
C LEU A 307 -7.38 14.59 19.24
N SER A 308 -6.81 14.11 18.14
CA SER A 308 -7.44 13.22 17.17
C SER A 308 -7.33 11.73 17.54
N LYS A 309 -7.66 11.35 18.78
CA LYS A 309 -7.76 9.95 19.26
C LYS A 309 -6.69 9.00 18.69
N GLY A 310 -5.41 9.34 18.89
CA GLY A 310 -4.28 8.54 18.45
C GLY A 310 -3.69 8.92 17.09
N ARG A 311 -4.10 10.05 16.52
CA ARG A 311 -3.55 10.65 15.28
C ARG A 311 -2.80 11.95 15.60
N VAL A 312 -1.75 12.27 14.84
CA VAL A 312 -0.95 13.51 14.88
C VAL A 312 -1.62 14.54 13.98
N TYR A 313 -2.34 15.52 14.55
CA TYR A 313 -3.12 16.52 13.81
C TYR A 313 -4.02 15.94 12.70
N GLY A 314 -4.54 14.72 12.92
CA GLY A 314 -5.39 14.00 11.97
C GLY A 314 -4.68 12.91 11.16
N MET A 315 -3.34 12.92 11.07
CA MET A 315 -2.56 11.86 10.45
C MET A 315 -2.43 10.64 11.36
N MET A 316 -2.67 9.43 10.85
CA MET A 316 -2.51 8.20 11.67
C MET A 316 -1.04 7.93 12.01
N PRO A 317 -0.14 7.79 11.03
CA PRO A 317 1.27 7.65 11.31
C PRO A 317 1.84 8.96 11.87
N SER A 318 2.80 8.80 12.77
CA SER A 318 3.62 9.87 13.35
C SER A 318 4.99 9.99 12.67
N ARG A 319 5.27 9.06 11.73
CA ARG A 319 6.48 9.00 10.91
C ARG A 319 6.13 8.54 9.51
N THR A 320 6.54 9.29 8.50
CA THR A 320 6.26 9.04 7.08
C THR A 320 7.34 9.65 6.19
N PHE A 321 7.53 9.08 5.00
CA PHE A 321 8.14 9.78 3.87
C PHE A 321 7.13 10.74 3.23
N GLY A 322 7.61 11.82 2.60
CA GLY A 322 6.73 12.78 1.95
C GLY A 322 5.92 13.57 2.98
N ASP A 323 4.60 13.68 2.81
CA ASP A 323 3.71 14.46 3.69
C ASP A 323 4.24 15.86 4.00
N GLY A 324 4.70 16.55 2.96
CA GLY A 324 5.33 17.86 3.10
C GLY A 324 4.47 18.87 3.85
N LEU A 325 3.13 18.75 3.79
CA LEU A 325 2.19 19.55 4.58
C LEU A 325 2.51 19.56 6.10
N TYR A 326 3.07 18.46 6.63
CA TYR A 326 3.44 18.32 8.04
C TYR A 326 4.90 18.67 8.33
N LYS A 327 5.68 19.05 7.31
CA LYS A 327 7.13 19.28 7.38
C LYS A 327 7.56 20.67 6.90
N TRP A 328 6.77 21.31 6.06
CA TRP A 328 7.04 22.64 5.51
C TRP A 328 6.55 23.77 6.41
N ASP A 329 7.23 24.90 6.35
CA ASP A 329 6.79 26.14 6.98
C ASP A 329 5.49 26.70 6.34
N LYS A 330 4.85 27.64 7.03
CA LYS A 330 3.58 28.25 6.63
C LYS A 330 3.65 28.96 5.29
N GLU A 331 4.78 29.58 4.96
CA GLU A 331 4.95 30.32 3.72
C GLU A 331 4.92 29.37 2.53
N LEU A 332 5.77 28.33 2.56
CA LEU A 332 5.85 27.33 1.50
C LEU A 332 4.54 26.56 1.36
N ARG A 333 3.89 26.17 2.47
CA ARG A 333 2.56 25.55 2.45
C ARG A 333 1.52 26.45 1.78
N GLY A 334 1.56 27.75 2.06
CA GLY A 334 0.67 28.73 1.44
C GLY A 334 0.85 28.78 -0.08
N ARG A 335 2.11 28.91 -0.53
CA ARG A 335 2.43 28.93 -1.97
C ARG A 335 2.05 27.64 -2.68
N LEU A 336 2.39 26.48 -2.13
CA LEU A 336 2.05 25.18 -2.72
C LEU A 336 0.53 24.97 -2.81
N ARG A 337 -0.22 25.37 -1.79
CA ARG A 337 -1.70 25.35 -1.83
C ARG A 337 -2.24 26.25 -2.95
N ASP A 338 -1.78 27.50 -3.01
CA ASP A 338 -2.39 28.52 -3.88
C ASP A 338 -1.94 28.40 -5.35
N GLU A 339 -0.71 27.95 -5.60
CA GLU A 339 -0.12 27.86 -6.94
C GLU A 339 -0.12 26.42 -7.50
N TYR A 340 -0.14 25.39 -6.65
CA TYR A 340 0.02 23.98 -7.06
C TYR A 340 -1.09 23.04 -6.56
N ASN A 341 -2.17 23.57 -5.98
CA ASN A 341 -3.33 22.81 -5.49
C ASN A 341 -3.00 21.73 -4.45
N ASP A 342 -2.01 21.99 -3.60
CA ASP A 342 -1.63 21.10 -2.51
C ASP A 342 -2.74 20.97 -1.44
N PHE A 343 -2.58 19.99 -0.55
CA PHE A 343 -3.52 19.69 0.51
C PHE A 343 -3.76 20.88 1.44
N ARG A 344 -5.02 21.02 1.87
CA ARG A 344 -5.38 22.00 2.89
C ARG A 344 -4.82 21.58 4.23
N GLN A 345 -4.35 22.57 4.99
CA GLN A 345 -3.93 22.36 6.37
C GLN A 345 -5.06 21.75 7.21
N PRO A 346 -4.72 21.00 8.28
CA PRO A 346 -5.70 20.51 9.24
C PRO A 346 -6.62 21.64 9.71
N SER A 347 -7.93 21.38 9.77
CA SER A 347 -8.93 22.38 10.13
C SER A 347 -8.69 22.94 11.53
N ASP A 348 -8.47 24.26 11.67
CA ASP A 348 -8.24 24.92 12.98
C ASP A 348 -9.33 24.61 14.02
N SER A 349 -10.58 24.47 13.57
CA SER A 349 -11.71 24.11 14.45
C SER A 349 -11.62 22.69 15.02
N ARG A 350 -10.95 21.78 14.31
CA ARG A 350 -10.81 20.37 14.69
C ARG A 350 -9.43 20.09 15.31
N TYR A 351 -8.41 20.80 14.85
CA TYR A 351 -7.00 20.57 15.13
C TYR A 351 -6.28 21.92 15.38
N PRO A 352 -6.65 22.66 16.44
CA PRO A 352 -6.09 23.98 16.70
C PRO A 352 -4.60 23.92 17.04
N GLY A 353 -3.84 24.90 16.54
CA GLY A 353 -2.42 25.06 16.86
C GLY A 353 -1.46 24.39 15.86
N PHE A 354 -1.92 24.00 14.67
CA PHE A 354 -1.05 23.48 13.61
C PHE A 354 -0.06 24.56 13.13
N GLY A 355 1.19 24.46 13.56
CA GLY A 355 2.28 25.37 13.27
C GLY A 355 3.18 24.94 12.11
N ASP A 356 4.47 25.23 12.21
CA ASP A 356 5.47 25.07 11.12
C ASP A 356 6.24 23.74 11.15
N GLY A 357 5.86 22.81 12.04
CA GLY A 357 6.44 21.47 12.10
C GLY A 357 7.98 21.47 12.23
N PRO A 358 8.68 20.38 11.84
CA PRO A 358 8.14 19.15 11.26
C PRO A 358 7.47 18.25 12.31
N TYR A 359 6.17 18.00 12.15
CA TYR A 359 5.38 17.11 13.03
C TYR A 359 5.57 15.63 12.71
N LEU A 360 5.97 15.31 11.48
CA LEU A 360 6.28 13.97 11.01
C LEU A 360 7.76 13.88 10.63
N THR A 361 8.34 12.69 10.70
CA THR A 361 9.72 12.43 10.27
C THR A 361 9.80 11.10 9.51
N ALA A 362 10.66 11.01 8.50
CA ALA A 362 10.97 9.73 7.85
C ALA A 362 12.03 8.90 8.60
N SER A 363 12.51 9.36 9.76
CA SER A 363 13.53 8.64 10.53
C SER A 363 12.97 7.28 11.01
N PRO A 364 13.58 6.14 10.65
CA PRO A 364 13.09 4.85 11.06
C PRO A 364 13.46 4.55 12.53
N VAL A 365 12.71 3.65 13.15
CA VAL A 365 13.25 2.87 14.28
C VAL A 365 13.83 1.60 13.68
N VAL A 366 15.13 1.39 13.87
CA VAL A 366 15.85 0.23 13.36
C VAL A 366 16.05 -0.78 14.48
N ASN A 367 15.84 -2.05 14.17
CA ASN A 367 16.07 -3.18 15.05
C ASN A 367 16.92 -4.23 14.32
N THR A 368 17.68 -5.03 15.05
CA THR A 368 18.43 -6.15 14.49
C THR A 368 18.23 -7.39 15.34
N ILE A 369 17.97 -8.50 14.68
CA ILE A 369 17.80 -9.80 15.31
C ILE A 369 18.72 -10.80 14.62
N GLU A 370 19.21 -11.78 15.36
CA GLU A 370 19.84 -12.96 14.77
C GLU A 370 18.74 -14.01 14.53
N LEU A 371 18.68 -14.55 13.32
CA LEU A 371 17.80 -15.68 13.05
C LEU A 371 18.36 -16.94 13.74
N PRO A 372 17.50 -17.84 14.22
CA PRO A 372 17.94 -19.09 14.82
C PRO A 372 18.90 -19.85 13.89
N LYS A 373 19.95 -20.41 14.47
CA LYS A 373 20.88 -21.29 13.75
C LYS A 373 20.13 -22.52 13.25
N SER A 374 20.64 -23.10 12.16
CA SER A 374 20.02 -24.17 11.37
C SER A 374 19.30 -25.23 12.22
N GLY A 375 18.05 -25.53 11.86
CA GLY A 375 17.23 -26.59 12.48
C GLY A 375 15.91 -26.11 13.07
N HIS A 376 15.75 -24.81 13.32
CA HIS A 376 14.51 -24.23 13.81
C HIS A 376 13.87 -23.33 12.74
N PRO A 377 12.73 -23.73 12.14
CA PRO A 377 12.08 -22.91 11.13
C PRO A 377 11.58 -21.60 11.75
N CYS A 378 11.74 -20.51 11.01
CA CYS A 378 11.14 -19.22 11.36
C CYS A 378 10.48 -18.58 10.15
N VAL A 379 9.47 -17.76 10.41
CA VAL A 379 8.67 -17.11 9.38
C VAL A 379 8.57 -15.62 9.69
N LEU A 380 8.94 -14.78 8.75
CA LEU A 380 8.72 -13.34 8.81
C LEU A 380 7.46 -13.00 8.02
N ILE A 381 6.52 -12.31 8.64
CA ILE A 381 5.39 -11.64 7.97
C ILE A 381 5.64 -10.15 8.09
N GLN A 382 5.65 -9.45 6.97
CA GLN A 382 5.58 -7.99 6.95
C GLN A 382 4.40 -7.55 6.10
N ALA A 383 3.65 -6.56 6.59
CA ALA A 383 2.49 -6.05 5.89
C ALA A 383 2.17 -4.61 6.27
N THR A 384 1.39 -3.96 5.42
CA THR A 384 0.71 -2.68 5.67
C THR A 384 -0.44 -2.87 6.67
N ASP A 385 -1.02 -1.77 7.15
CA ASP A 385 -2.07 -1.84 8.18
C ASP A 385 -3.35 -2.53 7.68
N GLY A 386 -3.60 -2.55 6.37
CA GLY A 386 -4.72 -3.28 5.76
C GLY A 386 -4.79 -4.77 6.11
N LEU A 387 -3.66 -5.40 6.47
CA LEU A 387 -3.68 -6.72 7.12
C LEU A 387 -3.84 -6.61 8.63
N TRP A 388 -3.00 -5.81 9.29
CA TRP A 388 -2.87 -5.78 10.76
C TRP A 388 -4.09 -5.21 11.49
N ASP A 389 -4.93 -4.45 10.81
CA ASP A 389 -6.23 -3.97 11.29
C ASP A 389 -7.34 -5.02 11.16
N THR A 390 -7.06 -6.19 10.56
CA THR A 390 -8.01 -7.31 10.42
C THR A 390 -7.59 -8.56 11.19
N MET A 391 -6.35 -8.64 11.68
CA MET A 391 -5.86 -9.80 12.43
C MET A 391 -4.70 -9.50 13.40
N GLY A 392 -4.64 -10.26 14.48
CA GLY A 392 -3.55 -10.20 15.45
C GLY A 392 -2.29 -10.95 15.00
N ASN A 393 -1.13 -10.54 15.54
CA ASN A 393 0.18 -11.11 15.22
C ASN A 393 0.25 -12.64 15.37
N GLN A 394 -0.29 -13.18 16.47
CA GLN A 394 -0.25 -14.63 16.73
C GLN A 394 -1.14 -15.39 15.74
N ASN A 395 -2.34 -14.89 15.45
CA ASN A 395 -3.25 -15.49 14.48
C ASN A 395 -2.61 -15.58 13.08
N ALA A 396 -1.89 -14.54 12.65
CA ALA A 396 -1.18 -14.54 11.37
C ALA A 396 -0.10 -15.64 11.29
N ILE A 397 0.69 -15.78 12.36
CA ILE A 397 1.72 -16.84 12.44
C ILE A 397 1.08 -18.23 12.52
N ASP A 398 0.00 -18.40 13.26
CA ASP A 398 -0.71 -19.69 13.38
C ASP A 398 -1.33 -20.11 12.04
N LEU A 399 -1.92 -19.16 11.31
CA LEU A 399 -2.45 -19.37 9.95
C LEU A 399 -1.35 -19.84 9.00
N VAL A 400 -0.27 -19.05 8.87
CA VAL A 400 0.82 -19.34 7.94
C VAL A 400 1.54 -20.65 8.29
N SER A 401 1.75 -20.92 9.57
CA SER A 401 2.42 -22.14 10.00
C SER A 401 1.58 -23.38 9.71
N ARG A 402 0.29 -23.38 10.07
CA ARG A 402 -0.62 -24.50 9.74
C ARG A 402 -0.75 -24.68 8.24
N TRP A 403 -0.89 -23.59 7.49
CA TRP A 403 -0.88 -23.63 6.04
C TRP A 403 0.40 -24.29 5.50
N SER A 404 1.58 -23.88 5.98
CA SER A 404 2.86 -24.43 5.55
C SER A 404 2.99 -25.93 5.82
N ASP A 405 2.51 -26.38 6.98
CA ASP A 405 2.51 -27.80 7.36
C ASP A 405 1.58 -28.61 6.43
N LEU A 406 0.38 -28.10 6.10
CA LEU A 406 -0.55 -28.75 5.16
C LEU A 406 0.02 -28.85 3.74
N GLN A 407 0.73 -27.82 3.27
CA GLN A 407 1.36 -27.84 1.94
C GLN A 407 2.49 -28.87 1.81
N LYS A 408 3.04 -29.38 2.92
CA LYS A 408 4.11 -30.39 2.95
C LYS A 408 3.56 -31.82 3.06
N SER A 409 2.27 -32.00 3.33
CA SER A 409 1.67 -33.31 3.51
C SER A 409 1.45 -34.03 2.16
N PRO A 410 1.79 -35.33 2.03
CA PRO A 410 1.67 -36.10 0.78
C PRO A 410 0.21 -36.38 0.35
N GLN A 411 -0.75 -36.10 1.22
CA GLN A 411 -2.17 -35.98 0.89
C GLN A 411 -2.55 -34.54 1.23
N PRO A 412 -2.76 -33.64 0.24
CA PRO A 412 -3.34 -32.36 0.55
C PRO A 412 -4.75 -32.66 1.06
N GLU A 413 -4.94 -32.57 2.37
CA GLU A 413 -6.27 -32.37 2.93
C GLU A 413 -6.74 -31.01 2.40
N HIS A 414 -7.31 -31.02 1.19
CA HIS A 414 -8.19 -29.95 0.79
C HIS A 414 -9.37 -30.03 1.75
N GLU A 415 -9.29 -29.28 2.84
CA GLU A 415 -10.48 -28.95 3.64
C GLU A 415 -11.54 -28.54 2.62
N THR A 416 -12.56 -29.37 2.46
CA THR A 416 -13.65 -29.08 1.55
C THR A 416 -14.24 -27.76 1.98
N ASN A 417 -14.40 -26.82 1.04
CA ASN A 417 -15.06 -25.53 1.25
C ASN A 417 -16.52 -25.78 1.68
N THR A 418 -16.70 -26.15 2.94
CA THR A 418 -17.97 -26.13 3.59
C THR A 418 -18.18 -24.69 3.98
N SER A 419 -18.88 -23.98 3.09
CA SER A 419 -19.37 -22.62 3.35
C SER A 419 -20.00 -22.60 4.74
N VAL A 420 -19.44 -21.79 5.63
CA VAL A 420 -20.04 -21.58 6.95
C VAL A 420 -21.29 -20.75 6.71
N GLN A 421 -22.45 -21.39 6.78
CA GLN A 421 -23.72 -20.65 6.82
C GLN A 421 -23.80 -19.92 8.17
N SER A 422 -23.57 -18.61 8.14
CA SER A 422 -23.96 -17.76 9.25
C SER A 422 -25.49 -17.71 9.32
N PRO A 423 -26.12 -17.89 10.49
CA PRO A 423 -27.55 -17.70 10.63
C PRO A 423 -27.98 -16.24 10.42
N GLU A 424 -27.04 -15.28 10.54
CA GLU A 424 -27.26 -13.87 10.27
C GLU A 424 -26.74 -13.45 8.89
N PRO A 425 -27.48 -12.60 8.15
CA PRO A 425 -27.06 -12.12 6.84
C PRO A 425 -25.81 -11.23 6.94
N VAL A 426 -24.88 -11.41 6.01
CA VAL A 426 -23.66 -10.58 5.94
C VAL A 426 -24.02 -9.13 5.62
N ARG A 427 -23.60 -8.21 6.50
CA ARG A 427 -23.80 -6.77 6.30
C ARG A 427 -22.57 -5.99 6.76
N PHE A 428 -21.87 -5.37 5.82
CA PHE A 428 -20.82 -4.41 6.12
C PHE A 428 -21.44 -3.02 6.34
N GLY A 429 -21.85 -2.74 7.58
CA GLY A 429 -22.36 -1.43 8.02
C GLY A 429 -21.45 -0.80 9.08
N ASN A 430 -21.92 0.28 9.74
CA ASN A 430 -21.16 1.11 10.71
C ASN A 430 -20.48 0.38 11.91
N ARG A 431 -20.57 -0.95 12.02
CA ARG A 431 -20.00 -1.77 13.10
C ARG A 431 -19.41 -3.11 12.65
N ALA A 432 -19.41 -3.43 11.35
CA ALA A 432 -18.92 -4.71 10.85
C ALA A 432 -17.76 -4.46 9.88
N ALA A 433 -16.54 -4.72 10.35
CA ALA A 433 -15.33 -4.70 9.54
C ALA A 433 -14.95 -6.13 9.15
N CYS A 434 -14.16 -6.25 8.10
CA CYS A 434 -13.41 -7.48 7.84
C CYS A 434 -12.52 -7.77 9.05
N TRP A 435 -12.72 -8.94 9.67
CA TRP A 435 -11.88 -9.37 10.78
C TRP A 435 -11.75 -10.89 10.77
N TYR A 436 -10.53 -11.35 11.03
CA TYR A 436 -10.20 -12.75 11.15
C TYR A 436 -10.95 -13.43 12.31
N SER A 437 -11.46 -14.62 12.06
CA SER A 437 -12.00 -15.49 13.09
C SER A 437 -11.54 -16.93 12.85
N GLU A 438 -11.07 -17.59 13.91
CA GLU A 438 -10.64 -18.99 13.87
C GLU A 438 -11.75 -19.91 13.34
N ALA A 439 -13.02 -19.65 13.71
CA ALA A 439 -14.17 -20.43 13.23
C ALA A 439 -14.36 -20.35 11.70
N ARG A 440 -13.84 -19.30 11.07
CA ARG A 440 -13.87 -19.08 9.62
C ARG A 440 -12.51 -19.28 8.96
N ALA A 441 -11.51 -19.80 9.67
CA ALA A 441 -10.21 -20.03 9.06
C ALA A 441 -10.32 -20.96 7.84
N THR A 442 -9.51 -20.70 6.81
CA THR A 442 -9.40 -21.52 5.60
C THR A 442 -7.94 -21.62 5.18
N TYR A 443 -7.54 -22.75 4.60
CA TYR A 443 -6.17 -23.04 4.17
C TYR A 443 -6.07 -23.35 2.66
N GLN A 444 -7.04 -22.86 1.89
CA GLN A 444 -7.22 -23.23 0.48
C GLN A 444 -6.24 -22.59 -0.52
N ASP A 445 -5.62 -21.46 -0.15
CA ASP A 445 -4.80 -20.69 -1.08
C ASP A 445 -3.43 -21.34 -1.32
N SER A 446 -2.86 -21.16 -2.51
CA SER A 446 -1.53 -21.70 -2.85
C SER A 446 -0.36 -20.75 -2.50
N ASN A 447 -0.68 -19.54 -2.04
CA ASN A 447 0.25 -18.47 -1.68
C ASN A 447 -0.02 -17.98 -0.25
N ALA A 448 1.01 -17.89 0.59
CA ALA A 448 0.86 -17.56 2.01
C ALA A 448 0.34 -16.13 2.26
N ALA A 449 0.69 -15.18 1.39
CA ALA A 449 0.22 -13.79 1.50
C ALA A 449 -1.26 -13.67 1.11
N VAL A 450 -1.67 -14.33 0.02
CA VAL A 450 -3.09 -14.44 -0.37
C VAL A 450 -3.92 -15.10 0.73
N HIS A 451 -3.38 -16.18 1.32
CA HIS A 451 -3.98 -16.89 2.45
C HIS A 451 -4.26 -15.96 3.63
N LEU A 452 -3.32 -15.08 3.99
CA LEU A 452 -3.51 -14.10 5.06
C LEU A 452 -4.59 -13.07 4.71
N ILE A 453 -4.55 -12.49 3.51
CA ILE A 453 -5.53 -11.50 3.04
C ILE A 453 -6.94 -12.11 3.06
N ARG A 454 -7.13 -13.31 2.51
CA ARG A 454 -8.44 -13.97 2.50
C ARG A 454 -8.98 -14.19 3.92
N ASN A 455 -8.13 -14.67 4.83
CA ASN A 455 -8.53 -14.91 6.21
C ASN A 455 -8.87 -13.61 6.95
N GLY A 456 -8.19 -12.49 6.63
CA GLY A 456 -8.55 -11.15 7.12
C GLY A 456 -9.92 -10.66 6.61
N LEU A 457 -10.28 -11.00 5.37
CA LEU A 457 -11.56 -10.63 4.75
C LEU A 457 -12.77 -11.48 5.20
N GLY A 458 -12.54 -12.62 5.84
CA GLY A 458 -13.62 -13.51 6.27
C GLY A 458 -13.36 -15.01 6.11
N GLY A 459 -12.21 -15.41 5.54
CA GLY A 459 -11.77 -16.79 5.43
C GLY A 459 -12.67 -17.66 4.54
N LYS A 460 -13.17 -18.80 5.03
CA LYS A 460 -14.10 -19.70 4.29
C LYS A 460 -15.54 -19.21 4.22
N HIS A 461 -15.85 -18.01 4.73
CA HIS A 461 -17.19 -17.46 4.62
C HIS A 461 -17.36 -16.72 3.29
N ASP A 462 -17.77 -17.45 2.25
CA ASP A 462 -17.83 -16.97 0.86
C ASP A 462 -18.57 -15.64 0.71
N GLU A 463 -19.74 -15.48 1.35
CA GLU A 463 -20.52 -14.23 1.24
C GLU A 463 -19.80 -13.03 1.87
N MET A 464 -18.98 -13.24 2.91
CA MET A 464 -18.21 -12.18 3.56
C MET A 464 -17.05 -11.74 2.66
N VAL A 465 -16.28 -12.69 2.13
CA VAL A 465 -15.17 -12.39 1.21
C VAL A 465 -15.70 -11.77 -0.09
N ARG A 466 -16.77 -12.33 -0.67
CA ARG A 466 -17.42 -11.78 -1.88
C ARG A 466 -18.00 -10.40 -1.61
N GLY A 467 -18.67 -10.22 -0.48
CA GLY A 467 -19.22 -8.93 -0.08
C GLY A 467 -18.12 -7.87 0.06
N ALA A 468 -17.02 -8.20 0.75
CA ALA A 468 -15.89 -7.29 0.94
C ALA A 468 -15.26 -6.87 -0.39
N LEU A 469 -15.11 -7.81 -1.33
CA LEU A 469 -14.53 -7.56 -2.66
C LEU A 469 -15.53 -6.94 -3.65
N SER A 470 -16.84 -6.95 -3.37
CA SER A 470 -17.86 -6.32 -4.22
C SER A 470 -17.83 -4.79 -4.12
N PHE A 471 -17.35 -4.24 -2.99
CA PHE A 471 -17.16 -2.79 -2.86
C PHE A 471 -15.91 -2.34 -3.62
N THR A 472 -16.09 -1.33 -4.47
CA THR A 472 -15.03 -0.62 -5.22
C THR A 472 -14.83 0.79 -4.66
N SER A 473 -13.74 1.44 -5.05
CA SER A 473 -13.48 2.84 -4.69
C SER A 473 -14.64 3.74 -5.14
N PRO A 474 -15.07 4.72 -4.30
CA PRO A 474 -14.48 5.11 -3.01
C PRO A 474 -15.07 4.37 -1.79
N LEU A 475 -16.02 3.45 -1.98
CA LEU A 475 -16.76 2.83 -0.88
C LEU A 475 -16.01 1.68 -0.19
N SER A 476 -15.15 0.99 -0.94
CA SER A 476 -14.24 -0.06 -0.43
C SER A 476 -13.45 0.35 0.80
N ARG A 477 -13.02 1.62 0.89
CA ARG A 477 -12.22 2.17 2.01
C ARG A 477 -12.92 2.10 3.37
N TRP A 478 -14.25 1.95 3.39
CA TRP A 478 -15.03 1.74 4.61
C TRP A 478 -15.10 0.28 5.05
N ILE A 479 -14.66 -0.64 4.19
CA ILE A 479 -14.75 -2.10 4.38
C ILE A 479 -13.39 -2.73 4.61
N ARG A 480 -12.38 -2.25 3.87
CA ARG A 480 -10.99 -2.71 3.90
C ARG A 480 -10.05 -1.58 3.49
N ASP A 481 -8.81 -1.66 3.91
CA ASP A 481 -7.73 -0.85 3.34
C ASP A 481 -7.09 -1.53 2.12
N ASP A 482 -6.21 -0.81 1.41
CA ASP A 482 -5.16 -1.41 0.61
C ASP A 482 -4.37 -2.38 1.51
N ALA A 483 -4.08 -3.58 1.01
CA ALA A 483 -3.39 -4.60 1.80
C ALA A 483 -2.24 -5.19 1.00
N THR A 484 -1.03 -5.04 1.52
CA THR A 484 0.20 -5.56 0.93
C THR A 484 0.92 -6.42 1.95
N VAL A 485 1.16 -7.67 1.60
CA VAL A 485 1.68 -8.70 2.52
C VAL A 485 2.84 -9.41 1.87
N GLN A 486 3.93 -9.61 2.62
CA GLN A 486 5.04 -10.48 2.25
C GLN A 486 5.33 -11.47 3.39
N VAL A 487 5.45 -12.75 3.05
CA VAL A 487 5.70 -13.86 3.98
C VAL A 487 6.98 -14.56 3.56
N VAL A 488 8.00 -14.53 4.42
CA VAL A 488 9.32 -15.13 4.18
C VAL A 488 9.51 -16.33 5.09
N PHE A 489 9.88 -17.46 4.52
CA PHE A 489 10.18 -18.69 5.23
C PHE A 489 11.69 -18.91 5.26
N PHE A 490 12.24 -19.04 6.47
CA PHE A 490 13.65 -19.34 6.69
C PHE A 490 13.81 -20.79 7.16
N GLY A 491 14.84 -21.46 6.64
CA GLY A 491 15.16 -22.86 6.96
C GLY A 491 16.02 -23.54 5.89
N GLY A 492 16.32 -24.84 6.08
CA GLY A 492 16.66 -25.79 5.00
C GLY A 492 18.04 -25.72 4.33
N ARG A 493 18.92 -26.67 4.70
CA ARG A 493 20.23 -27.11 4.12
C ARG A 493 21.36 -26.06 4.00
N ARG A 494 22.35 -26.19 4.90
CA ARG A 494 23.75 -26.15 4.43
C ARG A 494 23.90 -27.28 3.41
N GLY A 495 24.32 -26.96 2.19
CA GLY A 495 25.05 -27.94 1.40
C GLY A 495 26.21 -28.45 2.26
N GLU A 496 26.46 -29.75 2.16
CA GLU A 496 27.51 -30.49 2.86
C GLU A 496 28.85 -29.74 2.96
#